data_AF-A0A920KUN5-F1
#
_entry.id   AF-A0A920KUN5-F1
#
_cell.length_a   1.000
_cell.length_b   1.000
_cell.length_c   1.000
_cell.angle_alpha   90.00
_cell.angle_beta   90.00
_cell.angle_gamma   90.00
#
_symmetry.space_group_name_H-M   'P 1'
#
loop_
_entity.id
_entity.type
_entity.pdbx_description
1 polymer ?
#
loop_
_entity_poly.entity_id
_entity_poly.type
_entity_poly.pdbx_seq_one_letter_code
_entity_poly.pdbx_strand_id
1 'polypeptide(L)'
;MALTSLCLTFVVFFLTNLQPNLEKLAKTQANNRMTDDQVVSWLARNGYDRNLFFRYGEWLGVVPGWQSTEDDGKVVGKCAYLKETLGMC
;
A
#
# COMPACT_ATOMS: atom_id res chain seq x y z
N MET A 1 -27.46 1.88 7.78
CA MET A 1 -26.43 1.55 8.78
C MET A 1 -25.13 1.04 8.16
N ALA A 2 -25.15 0.00 7.31
CA ALA A 2 -23.94 -0.52 6.67
C ALA A 2 -23.29 0.43 5.63
N LEU A 3 -24.10 1.10 4.80
CA LEU A 3 -23.58 2.06 3.82
C LEU A 3 -22.90 3.26 4.49
N THR A 4 -23.51 3.77 5.55
CA THR A 4 -22.97 4.89 6.33
C THR A 4 -21.67 4.51 7.02
N SER A 5 -21.57 3.29 7.59
CA SER A 5 -20.30 2.83 8.17
C SER A 5 -19.21 2.65 7.12
N LEU A 6 -19.53 2.08 5.95
CA LEU A 6 -18.56 1.94 4.84
C LEU A 6 -18.06 3.31 4.35
N CYS A 7 -18.94 4.30 4.28
CA CYS A 7 -18.56 5.65 3.88
C CYS A 7 -17.60 6.28 4.91
N LEU A 8 -17.87 6.13 6.21
CA LEU A 8 -17.00 6.64 7.27
C LEU A 8 -15.62 5.94 7.29
N THR A 9 -15.57 4.62 7.08
CA THR A 9 -14.28 3.90 6.99
C THR A 9 -13.47 4.40 5.80
N PHE A 10 -14.11 4.67 4.66
CA PHE A 10 -13.44 5.24 3.50
C PHE A 10 -12.88 6.65 3.79
N VAL A 11 -13.65 7.52 4.44
CA VAL A 11 -13.19 8.88 4.81
C VAL A 11 -11.97 8.82 5.75
N VAL A 12 -12.02 8.00 6.79
CA VAL A 12 -10.88 7.82 7.71
C VAL A 12 -9.67 7.24 6.99
N PHE A 13 -9.90 6.25 6.11
CA PHE A 13 -8.84 5.67 5.29
C PHE A 13 -8.20 6.74 4.39
N PHE A 14 -9.00 7.56 3.71
CA PHE A 14 -8.50 8.65 2.88
C PHE A 14 -7.64 9.63 3.69
N LEU A 15 -8.15 10.13 4.82
CA LEU A 15 -7.43 11.10 5.67
C LEU A 15 -6.10 10.55 6.21
N THR A 16 -6.06 9.27 6.57
CA THR A 16 -4.83 8.63 7.07
C THR A 16 -3.82 8.30 5.97
N ASN A 17 -4.28 8.17 4.72
CA ASN A 17 -3.46 7.81 3.57
C ASN A 17 -3.10 8.99 2.66
N LEU A 18 -3.33 10.23 3.13
CA LEU A 18 -2.87 11.45 2.44
C LEU A 18 -1.34 11.47 2.30
N GLN A 19 -0.84 12.06 1.20
CA GLN A 19 0.59 12.17 0.89
C GLN A 19 1.48 12.61 2.07
N PRO A 20 1.16 13.67 2.84
CA PRO A 20 1.99 14.07 3.99
C PRO A 20 2.07 13.02 5.10
N ASN A 21 1.05 12.17 5.26
CA ASN A 21 1.09 11.07 6.23
C ASN A 21 1.91 9.90 5.71
N LEU A 22 1.83 9.62 4.40
CA LEU A 22 2.64 8.60 3.73
C LEU A 22 4.13 8.96 3.74
N GLU A 23 4.47 10.24 3.55
CA GLU A 23 5.84 10.71 3.66
C GLU A 23 6.41 10.48 5.07
N LYS A 24 5.64 10.81 6.11
CA LYS A 24 6.01 10.51 7.50
C LYS A 24 6.21 9.00 7.70
N LEU A 25 5.33 8.17 7.14
CA LEU A 25 5.46 6.72 7.19
C LEU A 25 6.75 6.24 6.51
N ALA A 26 7.08 6.76 5.32
CA ALA A 26 8.30 6.39 4.61
C ALA A 26 9.57 6.79 5.40
N LYS A 27 9.60 8.01 5.93
CA LYS A 27 10.73 8.54 6.71
C LYS A 27 10.92 7.78 8.04
N THR A 28 9.83 7.39 8.70
CA THR A 28 9.88 6.61 9.96
C THR A 28 10.27 5.14 9.76
N GLN A 29 9.86 4.52 8.65
CA GLN A 29 10.13 3.11 8.37
C GLN A 29 11.47 2.88 7.67
N ALA A 30 11.96 3.83 6.88
CA ALA A 30 13.22 3.71 6.14
C ALA A 30 14.33 4.59 6.74
N ASN A 31 14.30 5.88 6.45
CA ASN A 31 15.31 6.82 6.92
C ASN A 31 14.72 8.23 7.04
N ASN A 32 14.86 8.84 8.23
CA ASN A 32 14.37 10.19 8.49
C ASN A 32 15.03 11.27 7.62
N ARG A 33 16.17 10.98 6.97
CA ARG A 33 16.90 11.89 6.07
C ARG A 33 16.61 11.65 4.58
N MET A 34 15.58 10.90 4.23
CA MET A 34 15.21 10.67 2.83
C MET A 34 14.83 11.96 2.10
N THR A 35 15.29 12.09 0.84
CA THR A 35 14.83 13.12 -0.10
C THR A 35 13.42 12.80 -0.61
N ASP A 36 12.75 13.78 -1.22
CA ASP A 36 11.38 13.60 -1.72
C ASP A 36 11.30 12.52 -2.82
N ASP A 37 12.29 12.44 -3.71
CA ASP A 37 12.39 11.38 -4.73
C ASP A 37 12.55 9.99 -4.10
N GLN A 38 13.32 9.91 -3.02
CA GLN A 38 13.45 8.66 -2.27
C GLN A 38 12.13 8.29 -1.58
N VAL A 39 11.33 9.27 -1.14
CA VAL A 39 9.99 9.03 -0.57
C VAL A 39 9.07 8.45 -1.63
N VAL A 40 9.01 9.06 -2.80
CA VAL A 40 8.18 8.59 -3.90
C VAL A 40 8.56 7.16 -4.32
N SER A 41 9.86 6.90 -4.50
CA SER A 41 10.33 5.55 -4.85
C SER A 41 10.05 4.52 -3.76
N TRP A 42 10.22 4.87 -2.48
CA TRP A 42 9.87 3.99 -1.38
C TRP A 42 8.37 3.70 -1.33
N LEU A 43 7.53 4.72 -1.52
CA LEU A 43 6.07 4.58 -1.55
C LEU A 43 5.62 3.66 -2.70
N ALA A 44 6.16 3.84 -3.91
CA ALA A 44 5.87 2.98 -5.05
C ALA A 44 6.32 1.52 -4.79
N ARG A 45 7.53 1.34 -4.27
CA ARG A 45 8.06 0.03 -3.85
C ARG A 45 7.29 -0.62 -2.70
N ASN A 46 6.35 0.07 -2.06
CA ASN A 46 5.51 -0.48 -1.01
C ASN A 46 4.00 -0.45 -1.37
N GLY A 47 3.67 -0.17 -2.64
CA GLY A 47 2.28 -0.22 -3.15
C GLY A 47 1.41 0.99 -2.83
N TYR A 48 2.02 2.10 -2.39
CA TYR A 48 1.32 3.34 -2.10
C TYR A 48 1.05 4.22 -3.33
N ASP A 49 1.65 3.91 -4.48
CA ASP A 49 1.46 4.59 -5.78
C ASP A 49 0.16 4.18 -6.52
N ARG A 50 -0.48 3.10 -6.07
CA ARG A 50 -1.74 2.62 -6.62
C ARG A 50 -2.89 3.58 -6.36
N ASN A 51 -3.90 3.52 -7.24
CA ASN A 51 -5.15 4.25 -7.06
C ASN A 51 -5.77 3.94 -5.68
N LEU A 52 -6.18 5.01 -4.98
CA LEU A 52 -6.76 4.97 -3.64
C LEU A 52 -7.89 3.92 -3.50
N PHE A 53 -8.74 3.78 -4.51
CA PHE A 53 -9.84 2.81 -4.47
C PHE A 53 -9.34 1.36 -4.41
N PHE A 54 -8.28 1.03 -5.15
CA PHE A 54 -7.66 -0.29 -5.07
C PHE A 54 -7.03 -0.50 -3.70
N ARG A 55 -6.27 0.46 -3.19
CA ARG A 55 -5.67 0.39 -1.84
C ARG A 55 -6.71 0.21 -0.73
N TYR A 56 -7.86 0.86 -0.86
CA TYR A 56 -8.97 0.68 0.08
C TYR A 56 -9.57 -0.71 -0.01
N GLY A 57 -9.76 -1.24 -1.23
CA GLY A 57 -10.20 -2.62 -1.43
C GLY A 57 -9.20 -3.66 -0.89
N GLU A 58 -7.90 -3.42 -1.06
CA GLU A 58 -6.82 -4.25 -0.52
C GLU A 58 -6.88 -4.28 1.01
N TRP A 59 -7.14 -3.12 1.64
CA TRP A 59 -7.30 -3.01 3.09
C TRP A 59 -8.56 -3.72 3.59
N LEU A 60 -9.66 -3.64 2.85
CA LEU A 60 -10.89 -4.40 3.13
C LEU A 60 -10.76 -5.91 2.87
N GLY A 61 -9.71 -6.35 2.16
CA GLY A 61 -9.50 -7.76 1.80
C GLY A 61 -10.39 -8.24 0.65
N VAL A 62 -10.96 -7.33 -0.15
CA VAL A 62 -11.82 -7.66 -1.29
C VAL A 62 -11.08 -7.79 -2.62
N VAL A 63 -9.87 -7.22 -2.70
CA VAL A 63 -8.99 -7.34 -3.89
C VAL A 63 -7.58 -7.81 -3.50
N PRO A 64 -6.84 -8.39 -4.46
CA PRO A 64 -5.46 -8.83 -4.26
C PRO A 64 -4.54 -7.74 -3.75
N GLY A 65 -3.69 -8.07 -2.78
CA GLY A 65 -2.70 -7.15 -2.23
C GLY A 65 -1.64 -6.73 -3.24
N TRP A 66 -0.97 -5.60 -2.98
CA TRP A 66 0.17 -5.19 -3.79
C TRP A 66 1.33 -6.19 -3.80
N GLN A 67 1.96 -6.28 -4.97
CA GLN A 67 3.18 -7.04 -5.22
C GLN A 67 4.10 -6.24 -6.15
N SER A 68 5.40 -6.41 -5.95
CA SER A 68 6.47 -5.91 -6.80
C SER A 68 7.51 -7.01 -7.03
N THR A 69 8.15 -6.99 -8.19
CA THR A 69 9.26 -7.89 -8.50
C THR A 69 10.56 -7.11 -8.29
N GLU A 70 11.43 -7.61 -7.42
CA GLU A 70 12.77 -7.05 -7.23
C GLU A 70 13.71 -7.53 -8.36
N ASP A 71 14.86 -6.87 -8.53
CA ASP A 71 15.83 -7.16 -9.60
C ASP A 71 16.40 -8.60 -9.55
N ASP A 72 16.35 -9.24 -8.38
CA ASP A 72 16.74 -10.64 -8.15
C ASP A 72 15.64 -11.65 -8.55
N GLY A 73 14.57 -11.19 -9.21
CA GLY A 73 13.43 -12.01 -9.63
C GLY A 73 12.46 -12.42 -8.51
N LYS A 74 12.73 -12.00 -7.26
CA LYS A 74 11.89 -12.30 -6.10
C LYS A 74 10.65 -11.41 -6.09
N VAL A 75 9.50 -12.02 -5.85
CA VAL A 75 8.24 -11.29 -5.64
C VAL A 75 8.17 -10.86 -4.18
N VAL A 76 8.11 -9.56 -3.95
CA VAL A 76 7.88 -8.95 -2.63
C VAL A 76 6.49 -8.33 -2.61
N GLY A 77 5.77 -8.45 -1.50
CA GLY A 77 4.39 -7.95 -1.47
C GLY A 77 3.55 -8.48 -0.32
N LYS A 78 2.36 -7.90 -0.19
CA LYS A 78 1.30 -8.48 0.65
C LYS A 78 0.88 -9.80 -0.01
N CYS A 79 0.98 -10.89 0.75
CA CYS A 79 0.67 -12.25 0.29
C CYS A 79 1.58 -12.80 -0.84
N ALA A 80 2.83 -12.35 -0.94
CA ALA A 80 3.79 -12.92 -1.92
C ALA A 80 3.94 -14.45 -1.81
N TYR A 81 3.91 -14.99 -0.59
CA TYR A 81 3.94 -16.43 -0.32
C TYR A 81 2.75 -17.19 -0.95
N LEU A 82 1.59 -16.54 -1.07
CA LEU A 82 0.37 -17.15 -1.61
C LEU A 82 0.43 -17.27 -3.14
N LYS A 83 1.04 -16.28 -3.81
CA LYS A 83 1.28 -16.34 -5.26
C LYS A 83 2.25 -17.45 -5.63
N GLU A 84 3.32 -17.60 -4.85
CA GLU A 84 4.33 -18.63 -5.09
C GLU A 84 3.75 -20.05 -4.88
N THR A 85 2.83 -20.22 -3.92
CA THR A 85 2.26 -21.53 -3.57
C THR A 85 0.99 -21.92 -4.32
N LEU A 86 0.13 -20.96 -4.65
CA LEU A 86 -1.21 -21.21 -5.20
C LEU A 86 -1.45 -20.52 -6.55
N GLY A 87 -0.51 -19.73 -7.07
CA GLY A 87 -0.71 -18.92 -8.27
C GLY A 87 -1.79 -17.84 -8.09
N MET A 88 -2.21 -17.61 -6.84
CA MET A 88 -3.27 -16.69 -6.47
C MET A 88 -2.68 -15.51 -5.71
N CYS A 89 -3.12 -14.32 -6.09
CA CYS A 89 -3.11 -13.16 -5.23
C CYS A 89 -4.46 -12.50 -5.36
#